data_AF-A0A8T2Y367-F1
#
_entry.id   AF-A0A8T2Y367-F1
#
_cell.length_a   1.000
_cell.length_b   1.000
_cell.length_c   1.000
_cell.angle_alpha   90.00
_cell.angle_beta   90.00
_cell.angle_gamma   90.00
#
_symmetry.space_group_name_H-M   'P 1'
#
loop_
_entity.id
_entity.type
_entity.pdbx_description
1 polymer ?
#
loop_
_entity_poly.entity_id
_entity_poly.type
_entity_poly.pdbx_seq_one_letter_code
_entity_poly.pdbx_strand_id
1 'polypeptide(L)'
;MSSELNSLVELTTEKVETFLEGLLVNGWLSKLVNTHSYIEKSIAKWTFYLMLYSSKEELRASACDFWCNILSPRDKTEKLPIRIEWFPSYCELRSALKTYGFLFNYLSQTESIITNSGVRGPPKNIRAWIKFVAACCCVRSKQPVFSASEAEELVEVAVFLSSDRQLEGLLVLLDEFVQSVISYFTDEEWNNSCEKIARSISCRSPRDLNCLQTVECISGVSTRGNHLRSAISYQILLNCFDNKASNEEEILSFLISINVKDRSCDLFQMYIYLVLTEHWLLSNPMFELKPVIYEMWGVYLRNCSCQITSTDMRPYASKVRTKASYILFGTTNK
;
A
#
# COMPACT_ATOMS: atom_id res chain seq x y z
N MET A 1 11.34 6.04 -40.76
CA MET A 1 11.53 7.47 -41.08
C MET A 1 12.91 7.91 -40.61
N SER A 2 14.00 7.62 -41.34
CA SER A 2 15.36 7.67 -40.75
C SER A 2 16.46 8.26 -41.63
N SER A 3 16.15 9.02 -42.68
CA SER A 3 17.19 9.60 -43.55
C SER A 3 17.21 11.14 -43.57
N GLU A 4 16.09 11.84 -43.46
CA GLU A 4 16.06 13.31 -43.55
C GLU A 4 16.36 14.04 -42.23
N LEU A 5 15.96 13.47 -41.08
CA LEU A 5 16.27 14.06 -39.77
C LEU A 5 17.74 13.84 -39.37
N ASN A 6 18.33 12.71 -39.79
CA ASN A 6 19.72 12.37 -39.51
C ASN A 6 20.72 13.16 -40.38
N SER A 7 20.27 13.81 -41.45
CA SER A 7 21.12 14.64 -42.31
C SER A 7 21.13 16.13 -41.90
N LEU A 8 20.09 16.60 -41.20
CA LEU A 8 19.98 17.98 -40.73
C LEU A 8 20.75 18.27 -39.43
N VAL A 9 21.08 17.22 -38.68
CA VAL A 9 21.87 17.31 -37.45
C VAL A 9 22.88 16.16 -37.51
N GLU A 10 24.17 16.45 -37.58
CA GLU A 10 25.26 15.45 -37.60
C GLU A 10 25.32 14.66 -36.29
N LEU A 11 24.36 13.77 -36.10
CA LEU A 11 24.12 13.03 -34.87
C LEU A 11 24.83 11.68 -34.94
N THR A 12 25.95 11.56 -34.21
CA THR A 12 26.44 10.25 -33.76
C THR A 12 25.50 9.69 -32.69
N THR A 13 25.51 8.38 -32.44
CA THR A 13 24.62 7.74 -31.45
C THR A 13 24.69 8.39 -30.06
N GLU A 14 25.88 8.80 -29.61
CA GLU A 14 26.08 9.56 -28.35
C GLU A 14 25.49 10.98 -28.41
N LYS A 15 25.57 11.66 -29.55
CA LYS A 15 24.94 12.97 -29.75
C LYS A 15 23.41 12.87 -29.77
N VAL A 16 22.85 11.76 -30.28
CA VAL A 16 21.40 11.50 -30.23
C VAL A 16 20.94 11.33 -28.78
N GLU A 17 21.66 10.54 -27.98
CA GLU A 17 21.27 10.26 -26.60
C GLU A 17 21.33 11.53 -25.73
N THR A 18 22.41 12.30 -25.85
CA THR A 18 22.54 13.60 -25.15
C THR A 18 21.49 14.62 -25.59
N PHE A 19 21.10 14.62 -26.87
CA PHE A 19 20.01 15.46 -27.36
C PHE A 19 18.66 15.06 -26.76
N LEU A 20 18.33 13.76 -26.73
CA LEU A 20 17.10 13.24 -26.11
C LEU A 20 17.07 13.49 -24.60
N GLU A 21 18.18 13.28 -23.89
CA GLU A 21 18.34 13.64 -22.48
C GLU A 21 18.01 15.13 -22.27
N GLY A 22 18.56 16.02 -23.11
CA GLY A 22 18.28 17.45 -23.08
C GLY A 22 16.80 17.78 -23.31
N LEU A 23 16.13 17.10 -24.25
CA LEU A 23 14.69 17.29 -24.49
C LEU A 23 13.84 16.86 -23.28
N LEU A 24 14.23 15.77 -22.62
CA LEU A 24 13.56 15.27 -21.42
C LEU A 24 13.72 16.24 -20.25
N VAL A 25 14.95 16.63 -19.94
CA VAL A 25 15.29 17.51 -18.81
C VAL A 25 14.62 18.86 -18.93
N ASN A 26 14.64 19.46 -20.12
CA ASN A 26 14.01 20.76 -20.37
C ASN A 26 12.49 20.69 -20.57
N GLY A 27 11.87 19.50 -20.42
CA GLY A 27 10.42 19.29 -20.54
C GLY A 27 9.86 19.41 -21.97
N TRP A 28 10.72 19.58 -22.98
CA TRP A 28 10.30 19.64 -24.39
C TRP A 28 9.72 18.33 -24.87
N LEU A 29 10.22 17.19 -24.38
CA LEU A 29 9.68 15.88 -24.73
C LEU A 29 8.21 15.74 -24.30
N SER A 30 7.85 16.16 -23.07
CA SER A 30 6.45 16.19 -22.62
C SER A 30 5.59 17.11 -23.48
N LYS A 31 6.10 18.29 -23.88
CA LYS A 31 5.37 19.21 -24.76
C LYS A 31 5.09 18.58 -26.12
N LEU A 32 6.07 17.93 -26.72
CA LEU A 32 5.93 17.23 -28.01
C LEU A 32 4.86 16.13 -27.93
N VAL A 33 4.92 15.28 -26.90
CA VAL A 33 3.91 14.24 -26.67
C VAL A 33 2.53 14.84 -26.49
N ASN A 34 2.41 15.98 -25.79
CA ASN A 34 1.14 16.65 -25.56
C ASN A 34 0.54 17.25 -26.83
N THR A 35 1.38 17.68 -27.78
CA THR A 35 0.95 18.20 -29.08
C THR A 35 0.54 17.07 -30.02
N HIS A 36 1.32 15.99 -30.07
CA HIS A 36 1.06 14.87 -30.98
C HIS A 36 0.10 13.80 -30.40
N SER A 37 -0.23 13.89 -29.11
CA SER A 37 -1.07 12.93 -28.38
C SER A 37 -0.62 11.47 -28.54
N TYR A 38 0.69 11.26 -28.64
CA TYR A 38 1.25 9.96 -28.99
C TYR A 38 2.64 9.74 -28.38
N ILE A 39 2.90 8.52 -27.91
CA ILE A 39 4.21 8.08 -27.42
C ILE A 39 4.59 6.78 -28.11
N GLU A 40 5.70 6.82 -28.84
CA GLU A 40 6.32 5.66 -29.45
C GLU A 40 6.89 4.70 -28.41
N LYS A 41 6.86 3.40 -28.72
CA LYS A 41 7.38 2.32 -27.87
C LYS A 41 8.84 2.54 -27.45
N SER A 42 9.69 3.05 -28.33
CA SER A 42 11.10 3.35 -28.07
C SER A 42 11.26 4.41 -26.97
N ILE A 43 10.54 5.52 -27.10
CA ILE A 43 10.55 6.64 -26.14
C ILE A 43 9.96 6.21 -24.80
N ALA A 44 8.85 5.45 -24.83
CA ALA A 44 8.23 4.92 -23.62
C ALA A 44 9.21 4.01 -22.85
N LYS A 45 9.85 3.06 -23.53
CA LYS A 45 10.86 2.19 -22.89
C LYS A 45 12.06 2.97 -22.35
N TRP A 46 12.60 3.88 -23.16
CA TRP A 46 13.77 4.67 -22.78
C TRP A 46 13.51 5.53 -21.54
N THR A 47 12.40 6.28 -21.51
CA THR A 47 12.02 7.09 -20.34
C THR A 47 11.71 6.23 -19.11
N PHE A 48 11.07 5.07 -19.29
CA PHE A 48 10.81 4.13 -18.20
C PHE A 48 12.11 3.61 -17.55
N TYR A 49 13.07 3.13 -18.35
CA TYR A 49 14.33 2.61 -17.80
C TYR A 49 15.20 3.72 -17.21
N LEU A 50 15.18 4.93 -17.77
CA LEU A 50 15.84 6.09 -17.14
C LEU A 50 15.27 6.39 -15.76
N MET A 51 13.94 6.39 -15.62
CA MET A 51 13.27 6.60 -14.34
C MET A 51 13.67 5.53 -13.31
N LEU A 52 13.82 4.27 -13.73
CA LEU A 52 14.09 3.17 -12.80
C LEU A 52 15.57 2.98 -12.46
N TYR A 53 16.49 3.25 -13.38
CA TYR A 53 17.88 2.79 -13.27
C TYR A 53 18.94 3.86 -13.53
N SER A 54 18.56 5.07 -13.95
CA SER A 54 19.56 6.12 -14.21
C SER A 54 20.31 6.50 -12.93
N SER A 55 21.65 6.57 -13.06
CA SER A 55 22.54 7.08 -12.01
C SER A 55 22.47 8.61 -11.89
N LYS A 56 22.01 9.32 -12.93
CA LYS A 56 21.83 10.78 -12.94
C LYS A 56 20.46 11.13 -12.34
N GLU A 57 20.47 11.81 -11.19
CA GLU A 57 19.25 12.20 -10.47
C GLU A 57 18.32 13.10 -11.29
N GLU A 58 18.89 14.04 -12.04
CA GLU A 58 18.14 14.95 -12.92
C GLU A 58 17.35 14.18 -13.98
N LEU A 59 18.00 13.27 -14.71
CA LEU A 59 17.32 12.44 -15.72
C LEU A 59 16.20 11.59 -15.11
N ARG A 60 16.45 11.02 -13.93
CA ARG A 60 15.47 10.19 -13.24
C ARG A 60 14.26 10.99 -12.78
N ALA A 61 14.48 12.18 -12.24
CA ALA A 61 13.42 13.10 -11.85
C ALA A 61 12.61 13.53 -13.07
N SER A 62 13.28 13.99 -14.15
CA SER A 62 12.62 14.41 -15.38
C SER A 62 11.86 13.27 -16.07
N ALA A 63 12.38 12.04 -16.04
CA ALA A 63 11.67 10.86 -16.53
C ALA A 63 10.42 10.53 -15.70
N CYS A 64 10.50 10.65 -14.38
CA CYS A 64 9.35 10.47 -13.49
C CYS A 64 8.28 11.55 -13.75
N ASP A 65 8.69 12.82 -13.84
CA ASP A 65 7.80 13.94 -14.11
C ASP A 65 7.15 13.83 -15.49
N PHE A 66 7.91 13.36 -16.50
CA PHE A 66 7.38 13.06 -17.83
C PHE A 66 6.20 12.08 -17.74
N TRP A 67 6.39 10.94 -17.08
CA TRP A 67 5.32 9.95 -16.91
C TRP A 67 4.15 10.45 -16.07
N CYS A 68 4.42 11.14 -14.95
CA CYS A 68 3.37 11.72 -14.11
C CYS A 68 2.53 12.72 -14.91
N ASN A 69 3.14 13.58 -15.71
CA ASN A 69 2.43 14.59 -16.53
C ASN A 69 1.59 13.97 -17.66
N ILE A 70 2.05 12.84 -18.22
CA ILE A 70 1.34 12.12 -19.28
C ILE A 70 0.14 11.35 -18.71
N LEU A 71 0.33 10.70 -17.56
CA LEU A 71 -0.66 9.87 -16.90
C LEU A 71 -1.62 10.67 -16.00
N SER A 72 -1.29 11.92 -15.68
CA SER A 72 -2.18 12.75 -14.87
C SER A 72 -3.55 12.91 -15.53
N PRO A 73 -4.65 12.78 -14.75
CA PRO A 73 -5.99 13.02 -15.27
C PRO A 73 -6.10 14.47 -15.72
N ARG A 74 -6.24 14.70 -17.03
CA ARG A 74 -6.60 16.00 -17.59
C ARG A 74 -8.08 16.26 -17.38
N ASP A 75 -8.42 17.51 -17.10
CA ASP A 75 -9.80 17.97 -17.06
C ASP A 75 -10.58 17.51 -18.30
N LYS A 76 -11.85 17.18 -18.07
CA LYS A 76 -12.77 16.56 -19.04
C LYS A 76 -13.02 17.40 -20.31
N THR A 77 -12.45 18.60 -20.39
CA THR A 77 -12.55 19.50 -21.53
C THR A 77 -11.38 19.27 -22.50
N GLU A 78 -11.68 18.49 -23.55
CA GLU A 78 -11.18 18.63 -24.93
C GLU A 78 -9.86 18.00 -25.40
N LYS A 79 -9.05 17.31 -24.58
CA LYS A 79 -7.86 16.61 -25.13
C LYS A 79 -8.11 15.11 -25.34
N LEU A 80 -7.89 14.65 -26.58
CA LEU A 80 -7.76 13.22 -26.90
C LEU A 80 -6.79 12.56 -25.91
N PRO A 81 -7.08 11.34 -25.42
CA PRO A 81 -6.16 10.61 -24.57
C PRO A 81 -4.85 10.40 -25.33
N ILE A 82 -3.72 10.63 -24.65
CA ILE A 82 -2.40 10.33 -25.22
C ILE A 82 -2.36 8.82 -25.48
N ARG A 83 -2.17 8.44 -26.74
CA ARG A 83 -1.99 7.04 -27.12
C ARG A 83 -0.55 6.63 -26.81
N ILE A 84 -0.39 5.64 -25.94
CA ILE A 84 0.92 5.12 -25.53
C ILE A 84 1.07 3.72 -26.12
N GLU A 85 2.06 3.52 -26.98
CA GLU A 85 2.27 2.23 -27.66
C GLU A 85 2.74 1.11 -26.73
N TRP A 86 3.31 1.46 -25.58
CA TRP A 86 3.91 0.49 -24.68
C TRP A 86 3.81 0.91 -23.22
N PHE A 87 3.39 -0.04 -22.38
CA PHE A 87 3.45 0.03 -20.93
C PHE A 87 4.36 -1.08 -20.40
N PRO A 88 5.03 -0.86 -19.26
CA PRO A 88 5.77 -1.91 -18.59
C PRO A 88 4.82 -2.99 -18.09
N SER A 89 5.27 -4.24 -18.17
CA SER A 89 4.58 -5.35 -17.51
C SER A 89 4.72 -5.24 -16.00
N TYR A 90 3.77 -5.81 -15.26
CA TYR A 90 3.90 -5.94 -13.80
C TYR A 90 5.19 -6.68 -13.40
N CYS A 91 5.60 -7.68 -14.18
CA CYS A 91 6.87 -8.39 -13.98
C CYS A 91 8.10 -7.48 -14.01
N GLU A 92 8.13 -6.47 -14.90
CA GLU A 92 9.22 -5.50 -14.96
C GLU A 92 9.24 -4.57 -13.74
N LEU A 93 8.06 -4.10 -13.31
CA LEU A 93 7.92 -3.28 -12.10
C LEU A 93 8.35 -4.04 -10.84
N ARG A 94 7.93 -5.31 -10.72
CA ARG A 94 8.30 -6.20 -9.62
C ARG A 94 9.80 -6.50 -9.62
N SER A 95 10.40 -6.68 -10.80
CA SER A 95 11.85 -6.89 -10.92
C SER A 95 12.65 -5.68 -10.46
N ALA A 96 12.17 -4.46 -10.76
CA ALA A 96 12.81 -3.23 -10.29
C ALA A 96 12.85 -3.13 -8.76
N LEU A 97 11.74 -3.47 -8.08
CA LEU A 97 11.69 -3.52 -6.61
C LEU A 97 12.72 -4.48 -6.03
N LYS A 98 12.89 -5.66 -6.64
CA LYS A 98 13.93 -6.62 -6.24
C LYS A 98 15.33 -6.04 -6.41
N THR A 99 15.60 -5.36 -7.53
CA THR A 99 16.89 -4.69 -7.77
C THR A 99 17.17 -3.59 -6.72
N TYR A 100 16.13 -2.94 -6.21
CA TYR A 100 16.24 -1.95 -5.15
C TYR A 100 16.44 -2.56 -3.75
N GLY A 101 16.35 -3.89 -3.62
CA GLY A 101 16.47 -4.60 -2.35
C GLY A 101 15.15 -4.84 -1.63
N PHE A 102 14.00 -4.52 -2.23
CA PHE A 102 12.69 -4.83 -1.66
C PHE A 102 12.27 -6.25 -2.04
N LEU A 103 12.32 -7.15 -1.07
CA LEU A 103 11.91 -8.54 -1.23
C LEU A 103 10.56 -8.77 -0.53
N PHE A 104 9.52 -9.01 -1.34
CA PHE A 104 8.17 -9.36 -0.86
C PHE A 104 7.91 -10.88 -0.96
N ASN A 105 8.87 -11.66 -1.47
CA ASN A 105 8.79 -13.12 -1.58
C ASN A 105 9.37 -13.78 -0.33
N TYR A 106 8.53 -14.46 0.45
CA TYR A 106 8.96 -15.23 1.63
C TYR A 106 8.74 -16.75 1.49
N LEU A 107 8.51 -17.27 0.27
CA LEU A 107 8.55 -18.73 0.04
C LEU A 107 9.98 -19.30 0.06
N SER A 108 11.00 -18.48 0.30
CA SER A 108 12.37 -18.93 0.49
C SER A 108 13.06 -18.04 1.52
N GLN A 109 13.08 -18.48 2.77
CA GLN A 109 14.18 -18.13 3.68
C GLN A 109 15.47 -18.73 3.14
N THR A 110 16.05 -18.12 2.12
CA THR A 110 17.45 -18.38 1.77
C THR A 110 18.00 -17.23 0.97
N GLU A 111 19.18 -16.78 1.43
CA GLU A 111 20.07 -15.78 0.83
C GLU A 111 19.71 -14.32 1.09
N SER A 112 20.09 -13.88 2.29
CA SER A 112 20.42 -12.48 2.55
C SER A 112 21.54 -12.04 1.61
N ILE A 113 21.19 -11.35 0.52
CA ILE A 113 22.17 -10.59 -0.24
C ILE A 113 22.51 -9.35 0.59
N ILE A 114 23.54 -9.49 1.43
CA ILE A 114 24.18 -8.36 2.11
C ILE A 114 24.85 -7.53 1.01
N THR A 115 24.16 -6.50 0.54
CA THR A 115 24.80 -5.42 -0.23
C THR A 115 25.26 -4.35 0.75
N ASN A 116 26.51 -4.48 1.18
CA ASN A 116 27.25 -3.41 1.84
C ASN A 116 27.41 -2.25 0.83
N SER A 117 26.47 -1.30 0.83
CA SER A 117 26.73 0.03 0.27
C SER A 117 26.22 1.08 1.25
N GLY A 118 27.14 1.93 1.71
CA GLY A 118 26.95 2.91 2.78
C GLY A 118 26.11 4.11 2.38
N VAL A 119 24.87 3.90 1.92
CA VAL A 119 23.86 4.95 1.79
C VAL A 119 22.71 4.58 2.71
N ARG A 120 22.65 5.25 3.87
CA ARG A 120 21.62 5.06 4.89
C ARG A 120 20.35 5.79 4.45
N GLY A 121 19.64 5.22 3.48
CA GLY A 121 18.38 5.76 2.98
C GLY A 121 17.82 4.91 1.85
N PRO A 122 16.50 4.97 1.60
CA PRO A 122 15.89 4.17 0.55
C PRO A 122 16.44 4.58 -0.82
N PRO A 123 16.58 3.65 -1.78
CA PRO A 123 17.06 3.98 -3.11
C PRO A 123 16.22 5.12 -3.70
N LYS A 124 16.83 6.20 -4.18
CA LYS A 124 16.09 7.36 -4.70
C LYS A 124 15.10 6.99 -5.84
N ASN A 125 15.30 5.83 -6.45
CA ASN A 125 14.47 5.28 -7.52
C ASN A 125 13.12 4.75 -6.99
N ILE A 126 12.99 4.41 -5.70
CA ILE A 126 11.72 3.96 -5.13
C ILE A 126 10.65 5.05 -5.19
N ARG A 127 11.04 6.32 -4.96
CA ARG A 127 10.13 7.46 -5.07
C ARG A 127 9.55 7.56 -6.48
N ALA A 128 10.40 7.40 -7.49
CA ALA A 128 9.97 7.46 -8.89
C ALA A 128 9.08 6.27 -9.25
N TRP A 129 9.42 5.08 -8.77
CA TRP A 129 8.60 3.88 -8.92
C TRP A 129 7.22 4.05 -8.30
N ILE A 130 7.13 4.53 -7.05
CA ILE A 130 5.85 4.75 -6.35
C ILE A 130 4.96 5.73 -7.13
N LYS A 131 5.51 6.89 -7.51
CA LYS A 131 4.78 7.91 -8.29
C LYS A 131 4.27 7.36 -9.61
N PHE A 132 5.09 6.61 -10.33
CA PHE A 132 4.72 6.01 -11.60
C PHE A 132 3.57 5.02 -11.46
N VAL A 133 3.66 4.08 -10.50
CA VAL A 133 2.62 3.08 -10.30
C VAL A 133 1.32 3.72 -9.82
N ALA A 134 1.39 4.69 -8.91
CA ALA A 134 0.22 5.47 -8.50
C ALA A 134 -0.47 6.13 -9.71
N ALA A 135 0.32 6.78 -10.59
CA ALA A 135 -0.22 7.41 -11.79
C ALA A 135 -0.85 6.40 -12.77
N CYS A 136 -0.26 5.22 -12.92
CA CYS A 136 -0.85 4.11 -13.69
C CYS A 136 -2.20 3.67 -13.11
N CYS A 137 -2.36 3.65 -11.79
CA CYS A 137 -3.64 3.32 -11.17
C CYS A 137 -4.73 4.38 -11.47
N CYS A 138 -4.37 5.66 -11.55
CA CYS A 138 -5.31 6.75 -11.84
C CYS A 138 -5.88 6.74 -13.27
N VAL A 139 -5.20 6.10 -14.24
CA VAL A 139 -5.61 6.10 -15.65
C VAL A 139 -6.45 4.90 -16.07
N ARG A 140 -6.83 4.01 -15.14
CA ARG A 140 -7.56 2.76 -15.47
C ARG A 140 -8.76 2.97 -16.40
N SER A 141 -9.54 4.03 -16.18
CA SER A 141 -10.73 4.36 -16.97
C SER A 141 -10.43 4.59 -18.46
N LYS A 142 -9.20 5.00 -18.78
CA LYS A 142 -8.71 5.17 -20.16
C LYS A 142 -7.98 3.92 -20.63
N GLN A 143 -7.17 3.34 -19.77
CA GLN A 143 -6.35 2.17 -20.09
C GLN A 143 -6.06 1.36 -18.82
N PRO A 144 -6.58 0.12 -18.72
CA PRO A 144 -6.24 -0.77 -17.61
C PRO A 144 -4.82 -1.30 -17.80
N VAL A 145 -3.87 -0.75 -17.03
CA VAL A 145 -2.45 -1.14 -17.09
C VAL A 145 -2.21 -2.48 -16.40
N PHE A 146 -3.01 -2.80 -15.38
CA PHE A 146 -2.87 -4.00 -14.55
C PHE A 146 -4.14 -4.87 -14.61
N SER A 147 -3.98 -6.18 -14.57
CA SER A 147 -5.06 -7.09 -14.22
C SER A 147 -5.48 -6.92 -12.76
N ALA A 148 -6.65 -7.44 -12.38
CA ALA A 148 -7.11 -7.40 -10.99
C ALA A 148 -6.13 -8.12 -10.04
N SER A 149 -5.57 -9.26 -10.44
CA SER A 149 -4.57 -9.99 -9.65
C SER A 149 -3.25 -9.24 -9.48
N GLU A 150 -2.77 -8.56 -10.52
CA GLU A 150 -1.57 -7.73 -10.42
C GLU A 150 -1.81 -6.52 -9.51
N ALA A 151 -3.01 -5.93 -9.57
CA ALA A 151 -3.40 -4.87 -8.65
C ALA A 151 -3.52 -5.35 -7.20
N GLU A 152 -4.03 -6.58 -6.97
CA GLU A 152 -4.05 -7.21 -5.63
C GLU A 152 -2.63 -7.28 -5.06
N GLU A 153 -1.65 -7.77 -5.83
CA GLU A 153 -0.25 -7.81 -5.41
C GLU A 153 0.34 -6.40 -5.17
N LEU A 154 -0.05 -5.40 -5.98
CA LEU A 154 0.38 -4.01 -5.78
C LEU A 154 -0.15 -3.41 -4.47
N VAL A 155 -1.36 -3.77 -4.02
CA VAL A 155 -1.86 -3.34 -2.71
C VAL A 155 -0.99 -3.91 -1.60
N GLU A 156 -0.63 -5.19 -1.71
CA GLU A 156 0.26 -5.85 -0.74
C GLU A 156 1.61 -5.13 -0.68
N VAL A 157 2.22 -4.86 -1.84
CA VAL A 157 3.48 -4.09 -1.93
C VAL A 157 3.33 -2.71 -1.28
N ALA A 158 2.24 -1.99 -1.55
CA ALA A 158 2.01 -0.66 -1.00
C ALA A 158 1.91 -0.67 0.54
N VAL A 159 1.18 -1.64 1.10
CA VAL A 159 1.04 -1.82 2.55
C VAL A 159 2.38 -2.18 3.20
N PHE A 160 3.15 -3.10 2.62
CA PHE A 160 4.44 -3.49 3.18
C PHE A 160 5.50 -2.39 3.07
N LEU A 161 5.54 -1.64 1.97
CA LEU A 161 6.39 -0.45 1.86
C LEU A 161 6.03 0.59 2.92
N SER A 162 4.73 0.77 3.20
CA SER A 162 4.25 1.71 4.23
C SER A 162 4.59 1.27 5.66
N SER A 163 4.83 -0.03 5.85
CA SER A 163 5.24 -0.60 7.14
C SER A 163 6.77 -0.61 7.33
N ASP A 164 7.55 -0.33 6.28
CA ASP A 164 9.01 -0.29 6.36
C ASP A 164 9.50 1.02 6.97
N ARG A 165 10.17 0.92 8.12
CA ARG A 165 10.74 2.07 8.83
C ARG A 165 11.79 2.83 8.02
N GLN A 166 12.44 2.19 7.05
CA GLN A 166 13.38 2.90 6.16
C GLN A 166 12.68 3.90 5.24
N LEU A 167 11.37 3.77 5.05
CA LEU A 167 10.56 4.60 4.18
C LEU A 167 9.69 5.63 4.94
N GLU A 168 9.92 5.82 6.24
CA GLU A 168 9.17 6.77 7.07
C GLU A 168 9.21 8.21 6.51
N GLY A 169 10.32 8.60 5.88
CA GLY A 169 10.45 9.90 5.20
C GLY A 169 9.58 10.05 3.93
N LEU A 170 8.86 9.01 3.51
CA LEU A 170 7.99 8.97 2.33
C LEU A 170 6.51 8.70 2.68
N LEU A 171 6.11 8.77 3.96
CA LEU A 171 4.74 8.41 4.40
C LEU A 171 3.62 9.09 3.61
N VAL A 172 3.73 10.38 3.31
CA VAL A 172 2.70 11.10 2.52
C VAL A 172 2.57 10.51 1.12
N LEU A 173 3.70 10.23 0.47
CA LEU A 173 3.72 9.63 -0.87
C LEU A 173 3.19 8.18 -0.84
N LEU A 174 3.50 7.46 0.22
CA LEU A 174 3.02 6.09 0.42
C LEU A 174 1.52 6.05 0.69
N ASP A 175 0.97 6.98 1.47
CA ASP A 175 -0.48 7.08 1.69
C ASP A 175 -1.21 7.35 0.36
N GLU A 176 -0.75 8.32 -0.42
CA GLU A 176 -1.26 8.59 -1.77
C GLU A 176 -1.19 7.34 -2.67
N PHE A 177 -0.10 6.57 -2.55
CA PHE A 177 0.07 5.33 -3.29
C PHE A 177 -0.92 4.25 -2.86
N VAL A 178 -1.06 4.00 -1.54
CA VAL A 178 -2.05 3.04 -1.01
C VAL A 178 -3.45 3.41 -1.50
N GLN A 179 -3.83 4.69 -1.41
CA GLN A 179 -5.14 5.15 -1.89
C GLN A 179 -5.30 4.96 -3.41
N SER A 180 -4.26 5.23 -4.19
CA SER A 180 -4.31 5.07 -5.64
C SER A 180 -4.53 3.62 -6.06
N VAL A 181 -3.82 2.67 -5.44
CA VAL A 181 -3.96 1.25 -5.78
C VAL A 181 -5.30 0.69 -5.28
N ILE A 182 -5.79 1.08 -4.09
CA ILE A 182 -7.12 0.70 -3.61
C ILE A 182 -8.23 1.24 -4.53
N SER A 183 -8.04 2.47 -5.05
CA SER A 183 -8.99 3.10 -5.97
C SER A 183 -8.95 2.50 -7.37
N TYR A 184 -7.98 1.63 -7.68
CA TYR A 184 -7.86 0.98 -8.98
C TYR A 184 -9.02 0.03 -9.29
N PHE A 185 -9.54 -0.68 -8.28
CA PHE A 185 -10.55 -1.71 -8.50
C PHE A 185 -11.89 -1.12 -8.93
N THR A 186 -12.68 -1.86 -9.72
CA THR A 186 -14.11 -1.54 -9.86
C THR A 186 -14.87 -1.94 -8.59
N ASP A 187 -16.09 -1.45 -8.41
CA ASP A 187 -16.93 -1.87 -7.26
C ASP A 187 -17.25 -3.36 -7.29
N GLU A 188 -17.38 -3.95 -8.49
CA GLU A 188 -17.60 -5.38 -8.68
C GLU A 188 -16.38 -6.23 -8.30
N GLU A 189 -15.17 -5.77 -8.66
CA GLU A 189 -13.92 -6.45 -8.32
C GLU A 189 -13.58 -6.34 -6.83
N TRP A 190 -13.85 -5.16 -6.24
CA TRP A 190 -13.35 -4.78 -4.93
C TRP A 190 -13.73 -5.76 -3.82
N ASN A 191 -14.96 -6.24 -3.77
CA ASN A 191 -15.40 -7.10 -2.67
C ASN A 191 -14.60 -8.42 -2.61
N ASN A 192 -14.41 -9.06 -3.76
CA ASN A 192 -13.65 -10.30 -3.86
C ASN A 192 -12.15 -10.06 -3.68
N SER A 193 -11.61 -8.98 -4.27
CA SER A 193 -10.19 -8.64 -4.17
C SER A 193 -9.80 -8.23 -2.74
N CYS A 194 -10.64 -7.45 -2.05
CA CYS A 194 -10.41 -7.01 -0.67
C CYS A 194 -10.21 -8.21 0.27
N GLU A 195 -11.03 -9.25 0.14
CA GLU A 195 -10.89 -10.46 0.96
C GLU A 195 -9.59 -11.22 0.64
N LYS A 196 -9.24 -11.38 -0.63
CA LYS A 196 -7.99 -12.04 -1.05
C LYS A 196 -6.77 -11.29 -0.54
N ILE A 197 -6.75 -9.97 -0.72
CA ILE A 197 -5.68 -9.09 -0.25
C ILE A 197 -5.56 -9.20 1.27
N ALA A 198 -6.68 -9.13 2.00
CA ALA A 198 -6.67 -9.22 3.45
C ALA A 198 -6.09 -10.55 3.96
N ARG A 199 -6.51 -11.67 3.36
CA ARG A 199 -5.94 -13.00 3.68
C ARG A 199 -4.43 -13.02 3.40
N SER A 200 -4.03 -12.58 2.22
CA SER A 200 -2.62 -12.57 1.79
C SER A 200 -1.73 -11.72 2.70
N ILE A 201 -2.17 -10.52 3.08
CA ILE A 201 -1.46 -9.65 4.03
C ILE A 201 -1.41 -10.28 5.42
N SER A 202 -2.53 -10.80 5.92
CA SER A 202 -2.59 -11.39 7.26
C SER A 202 -1.68 -12.61 7.44
N CYS A 203 -1.54 -13.45 6.41
CA CYS A 203 -0.65 -14.62 6.41
C CYS A 203 0.82 -14.23 6.54
N ARG A 204 1.17 -12.99 6.21
CA ARG A 204 2.54 -12.47 6.24
C ARG A 204 2.78 -11.52 7.41
N SER A 205 1.73 -11.12 8.12
CA SER A 205 1.82 -10.17 9.23
C SER A 205 2.31 -10.89 10.49
N PRO A 206 3.35 -10.38 11.18
CA PRO A 206 3.82 -10.96 12.43
C PRO A 206 2.76 -10.80 13.53
N ARG A 207 2.68 -11.73 14.50
CA ARG A 207 1.73 -11.66 15.63
C ARG A 207 2.24 -10.74 16.76
N ASP A 208 2.83 -9.61 16.40
CA ASP A 208 3.40 -8.59 17.30
C ASP A 208 2.88 -7.19 16.96
N LEU A 209 3.43 -6.13 17.54
CA LEU A 209 2.96 -4.76 17.29
C LEU A 209 3.05 -4.33 15.81
N ASN A 210 3.88 -4.97 14.99
CA ASN A 210 3.98 -4.61 13.57
C ASN A 210 2.70 -5.00 12.81
N CYS A 211 1.88 -5.94 13.30
CA CYS A 211 0.57 -6.17 12.69
C CYS A 211 -0.36 -4.97 12.80
N LEU A 212 -0.25 -4.20 13.88
CA LEU A 212 -1.01 -2.97 14.05
C LEU A 212 -0.55 -1.92 13.03
N GLN A 213 0.77 -1.81 12.80
CA GLN A 213 1.33 -0.89 11.80
C GLN A 213 0.85 -1.21 10.38
N THR A 214 0.78 -2.50 10.02
CA THR A 214 0.22 -2.98 8.74
C THR A 214 -1.23 -2.52 8.52
N VAL A 215 -2.01 -2.42 9.59
CA VAL A 215 -3.43 -2.01 9.57
C VAL A 215 -3.54 -0.48 9.59
N GLU A 216 -2.75 0.19 10.43
CA GLU A 216 -2.76 1.64 10.65
C GLU A 216 -2.17 2.42 9.47
N CYS A 217 -1.29 1.82 8.66
CA CYS A 217 -0.71 2.50 7.49
C CYS A 217 -1.72 2.71 6.35
N ILE A 218 -2.88 2.05 6.40
CA ILE A 218 -3.97 2.27 5.45
C ILE A 218 -4.80 3.42 6.00
N SER A 219 -4.99 4.51 5.24
CA SER A 219 -5.80 5.65 5.68
C SER A 219 -7.30 5.35 5.76
N GLY A 220 -7.94 5.88 6.81
CA GLY A 220 -9.36 5.66 7.14
C GLY A 220 -10.32 6.63 6.49
N VAL A 221 -9.83 7.37 5.50
CA VAL A 221 -10.60 8.43 4.84
C VAL A 221 -11.54 7.85 3.78
N SER A 222 -11.13 6.79 3.06
CA SER A 222 -11.95 6.17 2.01
C SER A 222 -12.75 4.98 2.53
N THR A 223 -13.95 4.78 1.98
CA THR A 223 -14.82 3.63 2.29
C THR A 223 -14.09 2.30 2.02
N ARG A 224 -13.36 2.23 0.91
CA ARG A 224 -12.54 1.06 0.56
C ARG A 224 -11.34 0.88 1.48
N GLY A 225 -10.63 1.95 1.85
CA GLY A 225 -9.55 1.88 2.84
C GLY A 225 -10.04 1.36 4.19
N ASN A 226 -11.21 1.83 4.64
CA ASN A 226 -11.88 1.35 5.84
C ASN A 226 -12.29 -0.12 5.75
N HIS A 227 -12.89 -0.54 4.62
CA HIS A 227 -13.23 -1.94 4.36
C HIS A 227 -11.97 -2.84 4.42
N LEU A 228 -10.88 -2.45 3.75
CA LEU A 228 -9.63 -3.20 3.76
C LEU A 228 -9.01 -3.27 5.16
N ARG A 229 -9.00 -2.16 5.91
CA ARG A 229 -8.52 -2.14 7.30
C ARG A 229 -9.29 -3.13 8.17
N SER A 230 -10.61 -3.12 8.05
CA SER A 230 -11.47 -4.06 8.76
C SER A 230 -11.16 -5.50 8.37
N ALA A 231 -11.08 -5.79 7.07
CA ALA A 231 -10.84 -7.13 6.55
C ALA A 231 -9.47 -7.69 6.99
N ILE A 232 -8.39 -6.88 6.91
CA ILE A 232 -7.06 -7.27 7.38
C ILE A 232 -7.09 -7.55 8.89
N SER A 233 -7.71 -6.68 9.68
CA SER A 233 -7.78 -6.83 11.14
C SER A 233 -8.50 -8.13 11.54
N TYR A 234 -9.61 -8.44 10.87
CA TYR A 234 -10.33 -9.71 11.04
C TYR A 234 -9.46 -10.93 10.72
N GLN A 235 -8.76 -10.91 9.58
CA GLN A 235 -7.93 -12.03 9.17
C GLN A 235 -6.72 -12.23 10.09
N ILE A 236 -6.13 -11.15 10.63
CA ILE A 236 -5.06 -11.24 11.63
C ILE A 236 -5.60 -11.83 12.93
N LEU A 237 -6.78 -11.41 13.40
CA LEU A 237 -7.43 -12.00 14.58
C LEU A 237 -7.70 -13.50 14.40
N LEU A 238 -8.22 -13.91 13.23
CA LEU A 238 -8.41 -15.33 12.90
C LEU A 238 -7.09 -16.10 13.01
N ASN A 239 -6.00 -15.56 12.44
CA ASN A 239 -4.68 -16.18 12.52
C ASN A 239 -4.17 -16.26 13.97
N CYS A 240 -4.44 -15.26 14.81
CA CYS A 240 -4.08 -15.27 16.23
C CYS A 240 -4.79 -16.41 17.01
N PHE A 241 -5.99 -16.82 16.58
CA PHE A 241 -6.74 -17.95 17.15
C PHE A 241 -6.56 -19.25 16.35
N ASP A 242 -5.49 -19.38 15.57
CA ASP A 242 -5.17 -20.55 14.75
C ASP A 242 -6.30 -20.99 13.81
N ASN A 243 -7.05 -20.02 13.27
CA ASN A 243 -8.18 -20.25 12.36
C ASN A 243 -9.28 -21.18 12.94
N LYS A 244 -9.43 -21.18 14.28
CA LYS A 244 -10.45 -21.98 14.97
C LYS A 244 -11.85 -21.38 14.91
N ALA A 245 -11.97 -20.08 14.66
CA ALA A 245 -13.27 -19.41 14.53
C ALA A 245 -13.80 -19.53 13.09
N SER A 246 -15.06 -19.89 12.97
CA SER A 246 -15.80 -20.03 11.71
C SER A 246 -16.60 -18.78 11.34
N ASN A 247 -16.89 -17.90 12.31
CA ASN A 247 -17.70 -16.70 12.15
C ASN A 247 -17.28 -15.58 13.13
N GLU A 248 -17.91 -14.40 12.98
CA GLU A 248 -17.59 -13.22 13.76
C GLU A 248 -17.92 -13.36 15.26
N GLU A 249 -18.99 -14.06 15.61
CA GLU A 249 -19.43 -14.29 16.99
C GLU A 249 -18.44 -15.20 17.74
N GLU A 250 -17.87 -16.20 17.06
CA GLU A 250 -16.88 -17.09 17.64
C GLU A 250 -15.57 -16.37 17.99
N ILE A 251 -15.10 -15.44 17.16
CA ILE A 251 -13.93 -14.62 17.49
C ILE A 251 -14.19 -13.81 18.76
N LEU A 252 -15.35 -13.16 18.85
CA LEU A 252 -15.71 -12.38 20.04
C LEU A 252 -15.90 -13.28 21.26
N SER A 253 -16.44 -14.49 21.09
CA SER A 253 -16.54 -15.48 22.17
C SER A 253 -15.16 -15.89 22.68
N PHE A 254 -14.19 -16.13 21.80
CA PHE A 254 -12.81 -16.39 22.19
C PHE A 254 -12.23 -15.22 22.97
N LEU A 255 -12.41 -13.99 22.50
CA LEU A 255 -11.95 -12.78 23.19
C LEU A 255 -12.57 -12.63 24.58
N ILE A 256 -13.87 -12.81 24.72
CA ILE A 256 -14.61 -12.72 26.00
C ILE A 256 -14.13 -13.80 26.99
N SER A 257 -13.79 -14.99 26.49
CA SER A 257 -13.34 -16.12 27.32
C SER A 257 -11.96 -15.94 27.97
N ILE A 258 -11.18 -14.95 27.51
CA ILE A 258 -9.84 -14.70 28.06
C ILE A 258 -9.96 -14.16 29.49
N ASN A 259 -9.42 -14.92 30.45
CA ASN A 259 -9.42 -14.52 31.85
C ASN A 259 -8.29 -13.51 32.14
N VAL A 260 -8.59 -12.22 32.02
CA VAL A 260 -7.63 -11.14 32.29
C VAL A 260 -7.15 -11.04 33.75
N LYS A 261 -7.86 -11.66 34.69
CA LYS A 261 -7.46 -11.70 36.11
C LYS A 261 -6.36 -12.71 36.37
N ASP A 262 -6.22 -13.72 35.51
CA ASP A 262 -5.16 -14.70 35.66
C ASP A 262 -3.80 -14.02 35.51
N ARG A 263 -2.88 -14.32 36.43
CA ARG A 263 -1.51 -13.80 36.40
C ARG A 263 -0.75 -14.27 35.17
N SER A 264 -1.12 -15.42 34.60
CA SER A 264 -0.51 -15.98 33.38
C SER A 264 -0.99 -15.31 32.08
N CYS A 265 -2.06 -14.51 32.14
CA CYS A 265 -2.61 -13.85 30.97
C CYS A 265 -1.62 -12.85 30.36
N ASP A 266 -1.34 -12.99 29.07
CA ASP A 266 -0.48 -12.09 28.31
C ASP A 266 -1.24 -10.82 27.91
N LEU A 267 -1.07 -9.78 28.71
CA LEU A 267 -1.70 -8.48 28.48
C LEU A 267 -1.12 -7.71 27.29
N PHE A 268 0.08 -8.07 26.81
CA PHE A 268 0.63 -7.51 25.59
C PHE A 268 -0.15 -8.02 24.38
N GLN A 269 -0.40 -9.34 24.31
CA GLN A 269 -1.27 -9.91 23.27
C GLN A 269 -2.71 -9.40 23.37
N MET A 270 -3.24 -9.23 24.59
CA MET A 270 -4.55 -8.62 24.77
C MET A 270 -4.65 -7.21 24.20
N TYR A 271 -3.59 -6.41 24.31
CA TYR A 271 -3.57 -5.08 23.69
C TYR A 271 -3.65 -5.15 22.16
N ILE A 272 -2.92 -6.10 21.55
CA ILE A 272 -2.98 -6.33 20.10
C ILE A 272 -4.39 -6.72 19.69
N TYR A 273 -4.99 -7.69 20.38
CA TYR A 273 -6.36 -8.13 20.09
C TYR A 273 -7.36 -6.99 20.22
N LEU A 274 -7.27 -6.20 21.28
CA LEU A 274 -8.13 -5.04 21.52
C LEU A 274 -8.08 -4.04 20.35
N VAL A 275 -6.88 -3.68 19.87
CA VAL A 275 -6.71 -2.72 18.78
C VAL A 275 -7.17 -3.30 17.44
N LEU A 276 -6.87 -4.58 17.16
CA LEU A 276 -7.36 -5.24 15.95
C LEU A 276 -8.89 -5.33 15.94
N THR A 277 -9.53 -5.67 17.07
CA THR A 277 -11.00 -5.75 17.14
C THR A 277 -11.64 -4.37 16.99
N GLU A 278 -11.03 -3.31 17.53
CA GLU A 278 -11.47 -1.93 17.28
C GLU A 278 -11.43 -1.60 15.78
N HIS A 279 -10.31 -1.87 15.09
CA HIS A 279 -10.21 -1.61 13.66
C HIS A 279 -11.15 -2.47 12.82
N TRP A 280 -11.34 -3.73 13.21
CA TRP A 280 -12.27 -4.64 12.57
C TRP A 280 -13.71 -4.12 12.64
N LEU A 281 -14.20 -3.78 13.83
CA LEU A 281 -15.60 -3.43 14.01
C LEU A 281 -15.90 -1.97 13.60
N LEU A 282 -15.02 -1.02 13.92
CA LEU A 282 -15.28 0.40 13.70
C LEU A 282 -14.96 0.87 12.27
N SER A 283 -14.15 0.11 11.51
CA SER A 283 -13.84 0.47 10.11
C SER A 283 -14.84 -0.13 9.12
N ASN A 284 -15.86 -0.88 9.55
CA ASN A 284 -16.84 -1.46 8.63
C ASN A 284 -18.29 -1.09 9.01
N PRO A 285 -18.98 -0.27 8.21
CA PRO A 285 -20.35 0.15 8.50
C PRO A 285 -21.35 -1.00 8.48
N MET A 286 -21.02 -2.16 7.88
CA MET A 286 -21.92 -3.32 7.85
C MET A 286 -22.20 -3.90 9.24
N PHE A 287 -21.32 -3.67 10.22
CA PHE A 287 -21.55 -4.14 11.59
C PHE A 287 -22.62 -3.35 12.33
N GLU A 288 -22.95 -2.12 11.91
CA GLU A 288 -24.06 -1.32 12.47
C GLU A 288 -25.40 -2.08 12.42
N LEU A 289 -25.52 -3.05 11.51
CA LEU A 289 -26.71 -3.89 11.34
C LEU A 289 -26.70 -5.18 12.18
N LYS A 290 -25.63 -5.45 12.95
CA LYS A 290 -25.47 -6.68 13.76
C LYS A 290 -25.39 -6.33 15.26
N PRO A 291 -26.53 -6.11 15.96
CA PRO A 291 -26.52 -5.65 17.36
C PRO A 291 -25.82 -6.62 18.32
N VAL A 292 -25.93 -7.93 18.08
CA VAL A 292 -25.28 -8.98 18.90
C VAL A 292 -23.76 -8.82 18.95
N ILE A 293 -23.13 -8.47 17.82
CA ILE A 293 -21.69 -8.25 17.71
C ILE A 293 -21.25 -7.08 18.61
N TYR A 294 -22.03 -5.99 18.63
CA TYR A 294 -21.75 -4.84 19.49
C TYR A 294 -21.95 -5.12 20.98
N GLU A 295 -22.96 -5.92 21.34
CA GLU A 295 -23.15 -6.35 22.72
C GLU A 295 -21.97 -7.19 23.21
N MET A 296 -21.54 -8.17 22.41
CA MET A 296 -20.36 -9.00 22.71
C MET A 296 -19.08 -8.17 22.81
N TRP A 297 -18.88 -7.23 21.88
CA TRP A 297 -17.77 -6.28 21.95
C TRP A 297 -17.81 -5.45 23.25
N GLY A 298 -18.98 -4.95 23.63
CA GLY A 298 -19.18 -4.24 24.89
C GLY A 298 -18.83 -5.08 26.12
N VAL A 299 -19.17 -6.38 26.13
CA VAL A 299 -18.77 -7.31 27.19
C VAL A 299 -17.25 -7.47 27.25
N TYR A 300 -16.60 -7.70 26.10
CA TYR A 300 -15.15 -7.83 26.05
C TYR A 300 -14.43 -6.57 26.54
N LEU A 301 -14.90 -5.39 26.11
CA LEU A 301 -14.36 -4.12 26.58
C LEU A 301 -14.51 -3.95 28.09
N ARG A 302 -15.68 -4.28 28.66
CA ARG A 302 -15.92 -4.23 30.11
C ARG A 302 -15.00 -5.19 30.87
N ASN A 303 -14.73 -6.37 30.32
CA ASN A 303 -13.76 -7.30 30.89
C ASN A 303 -12.37 -6.65 30.96
N CYS A 304 -11.92 -6.06 29.86
CA CYS A 304 -10.63 -5.37 29.79
C CYS A 304 -10.54 -4.13 30.69
N SER A 305 -11.61 -3.32 30.79
CA SER A 305 -11.61 -2.09 31.56
C SER A 305 -11.80 -2.30 33.07
N CYS A 306 -12.69 -3.21 33.46
CA CYS A 306 -13.14 -3.34 34.85
C CYS A 306 -12.42 -4.46 35.61
N GLN A 307 -11.98 -5.51 34.92
CA GLN A 307 -11.36 -6.66 35.61
C GLN A 307 -9.85 -6.54 35.77
N ILE A 308 -9.19 -5.65 35.02
CA ILE A 308 -7.78 -5.29 35.24
C ILE A 308 -7.73 -4.17 36.28
N THR A 309 -7.15 -4.45 37.45
CA THR A 309 -7.11 -3.47 38.55
C THR A 309 -6.19 -2.29 38.21
N SER A 310 -6.47 -1.10 38.76
CA SER A 310 -5.60 0.08 38.59
C SER A 310 -4.21 -0.10 39.21
N THR A 311 -4.09 -1.01 40.17
CA THR A 311 -2.85 -1.41 40.84
C THR A 311 -2.12 -2.55 40.14
N ASP A 312 -2.62 -3.03 38.99
CA ASP A 312 -1.98 -4.10 38.23
C ASP A 312 -0.72 -3.58 37.53
N MET A 313 0.43 -4.05 38.00
CA MET A 313 1.76 -3.64 37.52
C MET A 313 2.27 -4.51 36.36
N ARG A 314 1.48 -5.47 35.86
CA ARG A 314 1.87 -6.28 34.70
C ARG A 314 2.09 -5.38 33.47
N PRO A 315 3.07 -5.70 32.61
CA PRO A 315 3.26 -4.97 31.35
C PRO A 315 1.94 -4.85 30.58
N TYR A 316 1.69 -3.69 29.97
CA TYR A 316 0.47 -3.39 29.20
C TYR A 316 -0.87 -3.35 29.96
N ALA A 317 -0.94 -3.70 31.25
CA ALA A 317 -2.18 -3.65 32.04
C ALA A 317 -2.88 -2.29 31.96
N SER A 318 -2.12 -1.21 32.23
CA SER A 318 -2.65 0.14 32.16
C SER A 318 -3.07 0.55 30.74
N LYS A 319 -2.35 0.09 29.70
CA LYS A 319 -2.66 0.39 28.29
C LYS A 319 -3.98 -0.26 27.87
N VAL A 320 -4.15 -1.56 28.13
CA VAL A 320 -5.38 -2.32 27.83
C VAL A 320 -6.57 -1.69 28.54
N ARG A 321 -6.47 -1.46 29.86
CA ARG A 321 -7.53 -0.86 30.66
C ARG A 321 -7.96 0.51 30.15
N THR A 322 -6.98 1.38 29.89
CA THR A 322 -7.25 2.77 29.48
C THR A 322 -7.86 2.83 28.08
N LYS A 323 -7.32 2.05 27.13
CA LYS A 323 -7.85 1.96 25.76
C LYS A 323 -9.27 1.40 25.74
N ALA A 324 -9.53 0.31 26.47
CA ALA A 324 -10.87 -0.27 26.56
C ALA A 324 -11.88 0.70 27.19
N SER A 325 -11.48 1.40 28.25
CA SER A 325 -12.32 2.43 28.89
C SER A 325 -12.64 3.56 27.91
N TYR A 326 -11.63 4.07 27.19
CA TYR A 326 -11.80 5.13 26.20
C TYR A 326 -12.79 4.71 25.09
N ILE A 327 -12.66 3.49 24.56
CA ILE A 327 -13.57 2.98 23.53
C ILE A 327 -15.01 2.84 24.09
N LEU A 328 -15.18 2.31 25.31
CA LEU A 328 -16.49 2.22 25.97
C LEU A 328 -17.18 3.57 26.14
N PHE A 329 -16.44 4.61 26.53
CA PHE A 329 -16.98 5.97 26.64
C PHE A 329 -17.34 6.55 25.26
N GLY A 330 -16.60 6.17 24.20
CA GLY A 330 -16.90 6.58 22.84
C GLY A 330 -18.13 5.88 22.24
N THR A 331 -18.35 4.60 22.55
CA THR A 331 -19.49 3.82 22.03
C THR A 331 -20.80 4.07 22.76
N THR A 332 -20.77 4.57 24.00
CA THR A 332 -21.97 4.93 24.78
C THR A 332 -22.53 6.32 24.45
N ASN A 333 -21.77 7.14 23.72
CA ASN A 333 -22.15 8.49 23.30
C ASN A 333 -22.53 8.59 21.81
N LYS A 334 -22.66 7.45 21.11
CA LYS A 334 -23.29 7.33 19.80
C LYS A 334 -24.65 6.67 19.99
#